data_AF-A0A2X1M5B1-F1
#
_entry.id   AF-A0A2X1M5B1-F1
#
_cell.length_a   1.000
_cell.length_b   1.000
_cell.length_c   1.000
_cell.angle_alpha   90.00
_cell.angle_beta   90.00
_cell.angle_gamma   90.00
#
_symmetry.space_group_name_H-M   'P 1'
#
loop_
_entity.id
_entity.type
_entity.pdbx_description
1 polymer ?
#
loop_
_entity_poly.entity_id
_entity_poly.type
_entity_poly.pdbx_seq_one_letter_code
_entity_poly.pdbx_strand_id
1 'polypeptide(L)'
;MVTSTTGQGDLPDSIVPLFQGIKDSLGFQPNLRYGVIALGDSSYVNFCNGGKQFDALLQEQSAQRVGEMLLIDASENPEPETESNPWVEQWGTLLS
;
A
#
# COMPACT_ATOMS: atom_id res chain seq x y z
N MET A 1 0.47 4.94 2.91
CA MET A 1 0.47 3.59 3.49
C MET A 1 1.69 2.85 3.02
N VAL A 2 2.41 2.19 3.93
CA VAL A 2 3.55 1.31 3.60
C VAL A 2 3.25 -0.03 4.24
N THR A 3 3.23 -1.11 3.47
CA THR A 3 2.94 -2.44 4.00
C THR A 3 3.56 -3.55 3.18
N SER A 4 4.01 -4.60 3.86
CA SER A 4 4.43 -5.85 3.22
C SER A 4 3.24 -6.80 3.05
N THR A 5 3.47 -7.87 2.29
CA THR A 5 2.55 -8.99 2.20
C THR A 5 3.14 -10.16 2.97
N THR A 6 2.37 -10.77 3.86
CA THR A 6 2.80 -11.93 4.66
C THR A 6 2.09 -13.20 4.22
N GLY A 7 2.74 -14.35 4.42
CA GLY A 7 2.15 -15.66 4.16
C GLY A 7 1.71 -15.83 2.70
N GLN A 8 0.43 -16.13 2.50
CA GLN A 8 -0.14 -16.40 1.17
C GLN A 8 -0.86 -15.19 0.57
N GLY A 9 -0.55 -13.96 0.97
CA GLY A 9 -1.25 -12.76 0.48
C GLY A 9 -1.93 -11.93 1.56
N ASP A 10 -1.71 -12.27 2.83
CA ASP A 10 -2.35 -11.62 3.97
C ASP A 10 -1.61 -10.35 4.39
N LEU A 11 -2.32 -9.52 5.15
CA LEU A 11 -1.74 -8.34 5.79
C LEU A 11 -0.93 -8.76 7.03
N PRO A 12 0.19 -8.07 7.32
CA PRO A 12 0.91 -8.25 8.57
C PRO A 12 0.02 -7.97 9.78
N ASP A 13 0.12 -8.77 10.84
CA ASP A 13 -0.67 -8.60 12.08
C ASP A 13 -0.60 -7.17 12.66
N SER A 14 0.54 -6.51 12.47
CA SER A 14 0.76 -5.12 12.93
C SER A 14 -0.15 -4.09 12.25
N ILE A 15 -0.64 -4.36 11.03
CA ILE A 15 -1.45 -3.42 10.25
C ILE A 15 -2.92 -3.84 10.12
N VAL A 16 -3.24 -5.10 10.45
CA VAL A 16 -4.61 -5.63 10.43
C VAL A 16 -5.60 -4.76 11.23
N PRO A 17 -5.30 -4.28 12.45
CA PRO A 17 -6.24 -3.44 13.20
C PRO A 17 -6.60 -2.14 12.49
N LEU A 18 -5.64 -1.53 11.77
CA LEU A 18 -5.89 -0.32 10.98
C LEU A 18 -6.78 -0.62 9.78
N PHE A 19 -6.52 -1.72 9.06
CA PHE A 19 -7.34 -2.13 7.92
C PHE A 19 -8.80 -2.35 8.32
N GLN A 20 -9.04 -3.10 9.40
CA GLN A 20 -10.39 -3.34 9.91
C GLN A 20 -11.03 -2.06 10.42
N GLY A 21 -10.29 -1.19 11.12
CA GLY A 21 -10.81 0.11 11.57
C GLY A 21 -11.29 0.99 10.41
N ILE A 22 -10.52 1.06 9.31
CA ILE A 22 -10.93 1.79 8.10
C ILE A 22 -12.16 1.16 7.48
N LYS A 23 -12.18 -0.18 7.35
CA LYS A 23 -13.29 -0.92 6.74
C LYS A 23 -14.61 -0.78 7.51
N ASP A 24 -14.55 -0.92 8.83
CA ASP A 24 -15.74 -1.04 9.66
C ASP A 24 -16.27 0.31 10.13
N SER A 25 -15.41 1.33 10.22
CA SER A 25 -15.75 2.59 10.92
C SER A 25 -15.75 3.84 10.05
N LEU A 26 -15.00 3.90 8.95
CA LEU A 26 -14.79 5.17 8.23
C LEU A 26 -15.78 5.42 7.10
N GLY A 27 -16.16 4.41 6.31
CA GLY A 27 -17.15 4.56 5.25
C GLY A 27 -16.73 5.59 4.18
N PHE A 28 -17.55 6.61 3.91
CA PHE A 28 -17.31 7.55 2.79
C PHE A 28 -16.27 8.64 3.12
N GLN A 29 -15.18 8.71 2.33
CA GLN A 29 -13.98 9.52 2.58
C GLN A 29 -13.49 10.30 1.34
N PRO A 30 -14.31 11.18 0.72
CA PRO A 30 -14.01 11.80 -0.58
C PRO A 30 -12.83 12.79 -0.59
N ASN A 31 -12.48 13.32 0.58
CA ASN A 31 -11.41 14.31 0.75
C ASN A 31 -10.08 13.66 1.20
N LEU A 32 -10.09 12.37 1.50
CA LEU A 32 -8.90 11.65 1.92
C LEU A 32 -8.01 11.42 0.70
N ARG A 33 -6.78 11.91 0.76
CA ARG A 33 -5.73 11.66 -0.24
C ARG A 33 -4.70 10.69 0.35
N TYR A 34 -4.23 9.73 -0.43
CA TYR A 34 -3.24 8.75 0.05
C TYR A 34 -2.29 8.28 -1.05
N GLY A 35 -1.13 7.77 -0.64
CA GLY A 35 -0.20 7.01 -1.49
C GLY A 35 0.05 5.63 -0.88
N VAL A 36 0.52 4.68 -1.70
CA VAL A 36 0.77 3.29 -1.26
C VAL A 36 2.14 2.83 -1.75
N ILE A 37 2.91 2.26 -0.82
CA ILE A 37 4.09 1.44 -1.10
C ILE A 37 3.78 0.03 -0.62
N ALA A 38 3.79 -0.92 -1.54
CA ALA A 38 3.53 -2.32 -1.29
C ALA A 38 4.84 -3.11 -1.45
N LEU A 39 5.18 -3.91 -0.44
CA LEU A 39 6.32 -4.82 -0.50
C LEU A 39 5.82 -6.26 -0.65
N GLY A 40 6.47 -7.04 -1.51
CA GLY A 40 6.16 -8.44 -1.71
C GLY A 40 7.32 -9.17 -2.38
N ASP A 41 7.08 -10.43 -2.71
CA ASP A 41 7.99 -11.27 -3.48
C ASP A 41 7.18 -11.87 -4.63
N SER A 42 7.59 -11.62 -5.88
CA SER A 42 6.84 -12.05 -7.06
C SER A 42 6.84 -13.56 -7.28
N SER A 43 7.66 -14.31 -6.55
CA SER A 43 7.63 -15.77 -6.49
C SER A 43 6.32 -16.30 -5.87
N TYR A 44 5.62 -15.46 -5.10
CA TYR A 44 4.30 -15.78 -4.54
C TYR A 44 3.19 -15.30 -5.47
N VAL A 45 2.14 -16.12 -5.60
CA VAL A 45 0.96 -15.82 -6.44
C VAL A 45 0.35 -14.45 -6.10
N ASN A 46 0.32 -14.12 -4.81
CA ASN A 46 -0.32 -12.90 -4.30
C ASN A 46 0.69 -11.76 -4.10
N PHE A 47 1.48 -11.48 -5.14
CA PHE A 47 2.48 -10.41 -5.17
C PHE A 47 1.89 -9.05 -4.76
N CYS A 48 2.50 -8.41 -3.75
CA CYS A 48 2.11 -7.10 -3.21
C CYS A 48 0.61 -6.99 -2.81
N ASN A 49 -0.03 -8.11 -2.47
CA ASN A 49 -1.46 -8.11 -2.19
C ASN A 49 -1.85 -7.26 -0.97
N GLY A 50 -0.97 -7.10 0.01
CA GLY A 50 -1.26 -6.25 1.17
C GLY A 50 -1.52 -4.79 0.78
N GLY A 51 -0.67 -4.19 -0.05
CA GLY A 51 -0.88 -2.83 -0.55
C GLY A 51 -2.10 -2.72 -1.47
N LYS A 52 -2.32 -3.73 -2.31
CA LYS A 52 -3.51 -3.81 -3.20
C LYS A 52 -4.82 -3.85 -2.40
N GLN A 53 -4.86 -4.56 -1.28
CA GLN A 53 -6.02 -4.60 -0.40
C GLN A 53 -6.31 -3.23 0.21
N PHE A 54 -5.29 -2.52 0.70
CA PHE A 54 -5.45 -1.17 1.23
C PHE A 54 -5.94 -0.18 0.17
N ASP A 55 -5.37 -0.27 -1.03
CA ASP A 55 -5.79 0.57 -2.15
C ASP A 55 -7.26 0.33 -2.51
N ALA A 56 -7.67 -0.92 -2.68
CA ALA A 56 -9.05 -1.29 -2.97
C ALA A 56 -10.02 -0.77 -1.90
N LEU A 57 -9.69 -0.98 -0.62
CA LEU A 57 -10.52 -0.53 0.50
C LEU A 57 -10.72 1.00 0.50
N LEU A 58 -9.66 1.76 0.23
CA LEU A 58 -9.73 3.22 0.22
C LEU A 58 -10.46 3.73 -1.03
N GLN A 59 -10.29 3.09 -2.18
CA GLN A 59 -11.04 3.40 -3.41
C GLN A 59 -12.54 3.12 -3.24
N GLU A 60 -12.93 2.00 -2.62
CA GLU A 60 -14.34 1.69 -2.27
C GLU A 60 -14.97 2.79 -1.41
N GLN A 61 -14.16 3.44 -0.59
CA GLN A 61 -14.54 4.54 0.30
C GLN A 61 -14.46 5.93 -0.37
N SER A 62 -14.23 6.00 -1.68
CA SER A 62 -14.08 7.23 -2.47
C SER A 62 -12.87 8.09 -2.09
N ALA A 63 -11.89 7.54 -1.38
CA ALA A 63 -10.61 8.22 -1.16
C ALA A 63 -9.82 8.30 -2.48
N GLN A 64 -8.99 9.34 -2.60
CA GLN A 64 -8.26 9.66 -3.81
C GLN A 64 -6.81 9.18 -3.69
N ARG A 65 -6.41 8.22 -4.52
CA ARG A 65 -5.00 7.87 -4.64
C ARG A 65 -4.25 9.00 -5.34
N VAL A 66 -3.15 9.43 -4.75
CA VAL A 66 -2.20 10.39 -5.33
C VAL A 66 -1.08 9.59 -5.99
N GLY A 67 -0.91 9.75 -7.30
CA GLY A 67 0.09 9.02 -8.06
C GLY A 67 -0.18 7.50 -8.17
N GLU A 68 0.80 6.79 -8.71
CA GLU A 68 0.75 5.33 -8.82
C GLU A 68 1.34 4.67 -7.57
N MET A 69 0.78 3.52 -7.18
CA MET A 69 1.32 2.71 -6.10
C MET A 69 2.70 2.16 -6.47
N LEU A 70 3.66 2.22 -5.55
CA LEU A 70 4.94 1.52 -5.69
C LEU A 70 4.77 0.05 -5.32
N LEU A 71 5.26 -0.85 -6.17
CA LEU A 71 5.35 -2.28 -5.93
C LEU A 71 6.82 -2.68 -5.87
N ILE A 72 7.30 -3.07 -4.68
CA ILE A 72 8.69 -3.49 -4.48
C ILE A 72 8.74 -5.01 -4.43
N ASP A 73 9.60 -5.59 -5.25
CA ASP A 73 9.84 -7.03 -5.33
C ASP A 73 11.13 -7.41 -4.62
N ALA A 74 11.00 -8.04 -3.45
CA ALA A 74 12.12 -8.51 -2.64
C ALA A 74 12.95 -9.61 -3.32
N SER A 75 12.40 -10.30 -4.34
CA SER A 75 13.14 -11.30 -5.12
C SER A 75 14.13 -10.69 -6.11
N GLU A 76 13.81 -9.49 -6.63
CA GLU A 76 14.68 -8.74 -7.53
C GLU A 76 15.55 -7.74 -6.77
N ASN A 77 14.98 -7.09 -5.75
CA ASN A 77 15.63 -6.03 -5.01
C ASN A 77 15.46 -6.20 -3.48
N PRO A 78 16.50 -6.69 -2.78
CA PRO A 78 16.42 -6.99 -1.35
C PRO A 78 16.49 -5.73 -0.45
N GLU A 79 16.89 -4.58 -1.00
CA GLU A 79 17.03 -3.31 -0.26
C GLU A 79 15.89 -2.35 -0.65
N PRO A 80 14.71 -2.43 -0.01
CA PRO A 80 13.51 -1.69 -0.42
C PRO A 80 13.68 -0.16 -0.35
N GLU A 81 14.61 0.35 0.45
CA GLU A 81 14.95 1.77 0.52
C GLU A 81 15.49 2.32 -0.80
N THR A 82 16.11 1.48 -1.63
CA THR A 82 16.68 1.90 -2.92
C THR A 82 15.60 2.27 -3.94
N GLU A 83 14.40 1.70 -3.80
CA GLU A 83 13.23 2.04 -4.62
C GLU A 83 12.29 3.01 -3.91
N SER A 84 12.03 2.79 -2.61
CA SER A 84 11.07 3.59 -1.87
C SER A 84 11.53 5.03 -1.64
N ASN A 85 12.81 5.28 -1.37
CA ASN A 85 13.30 6.64 -1.15
C ASN A 85 13.10 7.56 -2.37
N PRO A 86 13.60 7.23 -3.58
CA PRO A 86 13.39 8.08 -4.74
C PRO A 86 11.90 8.18 -5.12
N TRP A 87 11.11 7.13 -4.90
CA TRP A 87 9.67 7.18 -5.13
C TRP A 87 8.98 8.16 -4.16
N VAL A 88 9.33 8.16 -2.87
CA VAL A 88 8.75 9.08 -1.88
C VAL A 88 9.13 10.52 -2.18
N GLU A 89 10.37 10.78 -2.60
CA GLU A 89 10.80 12.11 -3.05
C GLU A 89 9.96 12.60 -4.23
N GLN A 90 9.76 11.76 -5.24
CA GLN A 90 8.94 12.10 -6.40
C GLN A 90 7.46 12.26 -6.03
N TRP A 91 6.90 11.31 -5.27
CA TRP A 91 5.50 11.32 -4.84
C TRP A 91 5.19 12.54 -3.98
N GLY A 92 6.14 12.96 -3.13
CA GLY A 92 6.03 14.16 -2.31
C GLY A 92 5.79 15.43 -3.12
N THR A 93 6.28 15.50 -4.37
CA THR A 93 6.02 16.65 -5.27
C THR A 93 4.57 16.76 -5.72
N LEU A 94 3.77 15.70 -5.57
CA LEU A 94 2.35 15.67 -5.90
C LEU A 94 1.46 16.18 -4.74
N LEU A 95 2.03 16.28 -3.53
CA LEU A 95 1.35 16.77 -2.35
C LEU A 95 1.39 18.30 -2.33
N SER A 96 0.44 18.90 -3.03
CA SER A 96 0.10 20.33 -2.94
C SER A 96 -1.05 20.56 -1.96
#